data_AF-A0A9E3DBY3-F1
#
_entry.id   AF-A0A9E3DBY3-F1
#
_cell.length_a   1.000
_cell.length_b   1.000
_cell.length_c   1.000
_cell.angle_alpha   90.00
_cell.angle_beta   90.00
_cell.angle_gamma   90.00
#
_symmetry.space_group_name_H-M   'P 1'
#
loop_
_entity.id
_entity.type
_entity.pdbx_description
1 polymer ?
#
loop_
_entity_poly.entity_id
_entity_poly.type
_entity_poly.pdbx_seq_one_letter_code
_entity_poly.pdbx_strand_id
1 'polypeptide(L)'
;MAIGFHFVDYVVHGWDVARTIGTSFDLPAEVLADALPLALAVPDDQNFRTADNAVFDPAVTTGNETGDLERILCHLGRSPAWTR
;
A
#
# COMPACT_ATOMS: atom_id res chain seq x y z
N MET A 1 6.70 3.63 15.57
CA MET A 1 6.19 2.29 15.92
C MET A 1 6.86 1.26 15.02
N ALA A 2 7.59 0.27 15.55
CA ALA A 2 8.27 -0.72 14.70
C ALA A 2 7.30 -1.82 14.21
N ILE A 3 6.49 -2.37 15.12
CA ILE A 3 5.61 -3.51 14.82
C ILE A 3 4.50 -3.12 13.83
N GLY A 4 3.87 -1.95 14.00
CA GLY A 4 2.82 -1.49 13.08
C GLY A 4 3.32 -1.23 11.67
N PHE A 5 4.57 -0.79 11.51
CA PHE A 5 5.18 -0.64 10.18
C PHE A 5 5.42 -1.99 9.52
N HIS A 6 5.97 -2.96 10.25
CA HIS A 6 6.11 -4.32 9.72
C HIS A 6 4.78 -4.96 9.33
N PHE A 7 3.71 -4.67 10.07
CA PHE A 7 2.38 -5.13 9.71
C PHE A 7 1.92 -4.60 8.35
N VAL A 8 2.07 -3.28 8.12
CA VAL A 8 1.79 -2.67 6.81
C VAL A 8 2.71 -3.24 5.73
N ASP A 9 4.01 -3.40 6.01
CA ASP A 9 4.98 -3.97 5.07
C ASP A 9 4.55 -5.36 4.60
N TYR A 10 4.07 -6.23 5.49
CA TYR A 10 3.61 -7.57 5.12
C TYR A 10 2.34 -7.56 4.27
N VAL A 11 1.40 -6.63 4.53
CA VAL A 11 0.21 -6.46 3.69
C VAL A 11 0.61 -6.07 2.26
N VAL A 12 1.47 -5.06 2.13
CA VAL A 12 1.88 -4.51 0.84
C VAL A 12 2.78 -5.48 0.08
N HIS A 13 3.80 -6.04 0.74
CA HIS A 13 4.72 -6.96 0.07
C HIS A 13 4.12 -8.34 -0.18
N GLY A 14 3.15 -8.77 0.63
CA GLY A 14 2.33 -9.94 0.32
C GLY A 14 1.59 -9.75 -1.02
N TRP A 15 1.01 -8.57 -1.23
CA TRP A 15 0.40 -8.21 -2.50
C TRP A 15 1.43 -8.15 -3.64
N ASP A 16 2.58 -7.51 -3.44
CA ASP A 16 3.66 -7.40 -4.45
C ASP A 16 4.09 -8.80 -4.95
N VAL A 17 4.32 -9.74 -4.02
CA VAL A 17 4.68 -11.13 -4.34
C VAL A 17 3.55 -11.82 -5.08
N ALA A 18 2.32 -11.74 -4.58
CA ALA A 18 1.17 -12.40 -5.20
C ALA A 18 0.94 -11.92 -6.63
N ARG A 19 1.05 -10.61 -6.86
CA ARG A 19 0.97 -10.02 -8.20
C ARG A 19 2.10 -10.48 -9.12
N THR A 20 3.32 -10.59 -8.59
CA THR A 20 4.50 -11.05 -9.35
C THR A 20 4.33 -12.47 -9.85
N ILE A 21 3.69 -13.36 -9.07
CA ILE A 21 3.45 -14.76 -9.43
C ILE A 21 2.07 -15.02 -10.04
N GLY A 22 1.24 -13.99 -10.23
CA GLY A 22 -0.07 -14.10 -10.86
C GLY A 22 -1.10 -14.85 -10.01
N THR A 23 -1.02 -14.77 -8.68
CA THR A 23 -2.01 -15.36 -7.77
C THR A 23 -2.89 -14.29 -7.12
N SER A 24 -4.05 -14.69 -6.61
CA SER A 24 -4.93 -13.78 -5.86
C SER A 24 -4.32 -13.45 -4.50
N PHE A 25 -4.65 -12.26 -4.00
CA PHE A 25 -4.22 -11.83 -2.67
C PHE A 25 -5.42 -11.24 -1.94
N ASP A 26 -5.98 -12.05 -1.05
CA ASP A 26 -7.15 -11.72 -0.26
C ASP A 26 -6.78 -11.80 1.22
N LEU A 27 -7.04 -10.72 1.95
CA LEU A 27 -6.85 -10.66 3.39
C LEU A 27 -8.21 -10.51 4.08
N PRO A 28 -8.36 -11.03 5.32
CA PRO A 28 -9.55 -10.79 6.10
C PRO A 28 -9.82 -9.28 6.28
N ALA A 29 -11.09 -8.88 6.30
CA ALA A 29 -11.47 -7.48 6.35
C ALA A 29 -10.95 -6.78 7.62
N GLU A 30 -10.89 -7.50 8.74
CA GLU A 30 -10.33 -7.00 10.00
C GLU A 30 -8.84 -6.66 9.90
N VAL A 31 -8.07 -7.42 9.12
CA VAL A 31 -6.64 -7.16 8.88
C VAL A 31 -6.48 -5.86 8.09
N LEU A 32 -7.31 -5.65 7.07
CA LEU A 32 -7.29 -4.44 6.26
C LEU A 32 -7.76 -3.21 7.04
N ALA A 33 -8.78 -3.38 7.88
CA ALA A 33 -9.30 -2.32 8.75
C ALA A 33 -8.25 -1.83 9.76
N ASP A 34 -7.42 -2.74 10.30
CA ASP A 34 -6.30 -2.39 11.19
C ASP A 34 -5.11 -1.80 10.42
N ALA A 35 -4.85 -2.25 9.19
CA ALA A 35 -3.72 -1.80 8.38
C ALA A 35 -3.94 -0.41 7.77
N LEU A 36 -5.17 -0.09 7.37
CA LEU A 36 -5.51 1.17 6.71
C LEU A 36 -5.07 2.42 7.50
N PRO A 37 -5.42 2.61 8.79
CA PRO A 37 -5.01 3.81 9.52
C PRO A 37 -3.48 3.89 9.69
N LEU A 38 -2.78 2.77 9.73
CA LEU A 38 -1.32 2.73 9.82
C LEU A 38 -0.67 3.15 8.49
N ALA A 39 -1.20 2.67 7.37
CA ALA A 39 -0.76 3.07 6.04
C ALA A 39 -1.00 4.57 5.80
N LEU A 40 -2.19 5.07 6.15
CA LEU A 40 -2.55 6.49 5.98
C LEU A 40 -1.77 7.43 6.92
N ALA A 41 -1.16 6.92 7.99
CA ALA A 41 -0.26 7.68 8.84
C ALA A 41 1.11 7.96 8.18
N VAL A 42 1.44 7.28 7.08
CA VAL A 42 2.60 7.61 6.25
C VAL A 42 2.34 8.95 5.56
N PRO A 43 3.19 9.97 5.76
CA PRO A 43 3.03 11.27 5.12
C PRO A 43 2.96 11.15 3.60
N ASP A 44 2.00 11.86 2.99
CA ASP A 44 1.84 11.98 1.54
C ASP A 44 2.17 13.41 1.05
N ASP A 45 2.98 14.14 1.80
CA ASP A 45 3.45 15.43 1.34
C ASP A 45 4.47 15.28 0.21
N GLN A 46 4.36 16.14 -0.80
CA GLN A 46 5.20 16.08 -2.00
C GLN A 46 6.70 16.14 -1.66
N ASN A 47 7.08 16.92 -0.63
CA ASN A 47 8.47 17.07 -0.23
C ASN A 47 9.05 15.75 0.31
N PHE A 48 8.25 14.95 1.03
CA PHE A 48 8.62 13.64 1.53
C PHE A 48 8.68 12.58 0.41
N ARG A 49 7.77 12.65 -0.56
CA ARG A 49 7.65 11.65 -1.65
C ARG A 49 8.61 11.88 -2.83
N THR A 50 9.22 13.06 -2.96
CA THR A 50 10.18 13.37 -4.04
C THR A 50 11.59 13.72 -3.56
N ALA A 51 11.90 13.50 -2.28
CA ALA A 51 13.27 13.62 -1.80
C ALA A 51 14.15 12.55 -2.48
N ASP A 52 15.45 12.83 -2.65
CA ASP A 52 16.42 11.89 -3.27
C ASP A 52 16.48 10.52 -2.55
N ASN A 53 16.02 10.45 -1.30
CA ASN A 53 15.94 9.26 -0.47
C ASN A 53 14.50 8.92 -0.04
N ALA A 54 13.50 9.30 -0.82
CA ALA A 54 12.11 8.97 -0.55
C ALA A 54 11.94 7.45 -0.41
N VAL A 55 11.31 7.03 0.69
CA VAL A 55 11.05 5.62 1.01
C VAL A 55 9.74 5.10 0.41
N PHE A 56 8.86 6.01 0.00
CA PHE A 56 7.60 5.70 -0.67
C PHE A 56 7.49 6.53 -1.94
N ASP A 57 7.07 5.88 -3.03
CA ASP A 57 6.63 6.56 -4.24
C ASP A 57 5.40 7.43 -3.96
N PRO A 58 5.13 8.46 -4.78
CA PRO A 58 3.92 9.28 -4.65
C PRO A 58 2.65 8.43 -4.63
N ALA A 59 1.65 8.85 -3.85
CA ALA A 59 0.35 8.20 -3.89
C ALA A 59 -0.24 8.23 -5.32
N VAL A 60 -0.89 7.14 -5.72
CA VAL A 60 -1.52 7.00 -7.03
C VAL A 60 -3.03 7.13 -6.87
N THR A 61 -3.67 7.93 -7.72
CA THR A 61 -5.13 7.97 -7.81
C THR A 61 -5.57 7.13 -9.01
N THR A 62 -6.29 6.05 -8.74
CA THR A 62 -6.87 5.18 -9.78
C THR A 62 -8.36 5.45 -9.99
N GLY A 63 -9.03 6.11 -9.04
CA GLY A 63 -10.46 6.46 -9.12
C GLY A 63 -11.40 5.27 -8.97
N ASN A 64 -10.85 4.09 -8.66
CA ASN A 64 -11.55 2.81 -8.52
C ASN A 64 -11.16 2.09 -7.22
N GLU A 65 -10.68 2.83 -6.21
CA GLU A 65 -10.36 2.28 -4.89
C GLU A 65 -11.65 1.87 -4.16
N THR A 66 -12.15 0.68 -4.47
CA THR A 66 -13.42 0.15 -3.95
C THR A 66 -13.26 -0.60 -2.63
N GLY A 67 -12.05 -0.99 -2.25
CA GLY A 67 -11.72 -1.68 -1.01
C GLY A 67 -10.53 -1.08 -0.27
N ASP A 68 -10.38 -1.48 1.00
CA ASP A 68 -9.32 -0.95 1.88
C ASP A 68 -7.92 -1.35 1.42
N LEU A 69 -7.76 -2.53 0.79
CA LEU A 69 -6.49 -2.95 0.22
C LEU A 69 -6.05 -2.00 -0.91
N GLU A 70 -6.95 -1.66 -1.85
CA GLU A 70 -6.63 -0.72 -2.94
C GLU A 70 -6.24 0.65 -2.39
N ARG A 71 -6.94 1.14 -1.35
CA ARG A 71 -6.61 2.41 -0.70
C ARG A 71 -5.22 2.40 -0.08
N ILE A 72 -4.85 1.32 0.61
CA ILE A 72 -3.50 1.12 1.17
C ILE A 72 -2.46 1.13 0.06
N LEU A 73 -2.67 0.34 -0.99
CA LEU A 73 -1.74 0.21 -2.11
C LEU A 73 -1.51 1.54 -2.82
N CYS A 74 -2.61 2.21 -3.20
CA CYS A 74 -2.58 3.52 -3.85
C CYS A 74 -1.86 4.57 -2.99
N HIS A 75 -2.18 4.66 -1.69
CA HIS A 75 -1.53 5.62 -0.79
C HIS A 75 -0.02 5.39 -0.65
N LEU A 76 0.41 4.13 -0.76
CA LEU A 76 1.81 3.74 -0.70
C LEU A 76 2.46 3.62 -2.09
N GLY A 77 1.83 4.18 -3.13
CA GLY A 77 2.41 4.35 -4.47
C GLY A 77 2.31 3.14 -5.39
N ARG A 78 1.58 2.09 -5.00
CA ARG A 78 1.32 0.93 -5.86
C ARG A 78 0.12 1.21 -6.75
N SER A 79 0.20 0.80 -8.02
CA SER A 79 -0.95 0.78 -8.92
C SER A 79 -1.60 -0.61 -8.91
N PRO A 80 -2.84 -0.79 -8.41
CA PRO A 80 -3.57 -2.06 -8.49
C PRO A 80 -3.74 -2.58 -9.94
N ALA A 81 -3.73 -1.66 -10.91
CA ALA A 81 -3.82 -1.94 -12.34
C ALA A 81 -2.48 -2.34 -12.97
N TRP A 82 -1.40 -2.47 -12.21
CA TRP A 82 -0.09 -2.86 -12.73
C TRP A 82 -0.18 -4.18 -13.52
N THR A 83 0.29 -4.12 -14.77
CA THR A 83 0.46 -5.26 -15.67
C THR A 83 1.95 -5.37 -16.01
N ARG A 84 2.48 -6.59 -15.92
CA ARG A 84 3.86 -6.91 -16.27
C ARG A 84 4.19 -6.59 -17.72
#